data_AF-A0A9Q4FFJ2-F1
#
_entry.id   AF-A0A9Q4FFJ2-F1
#
_cell.length_a   1.000
_cell.length_b   1.000
_cell.length_c   1.000
_cell.angle_alpha   90.00
_cell.angle_beta   90.00
_cell.angle_gamma   90.00
#
_symmetry.space_group_name_H-M   'P 1'
#
loop_
_entity.id
_entity.type
_entity.pdbx_description
1 polymer ?
#
loop_
_entity_poly.entity_id
_entity_poly.type
_entity_poly.pdbx_seq_one_letter_code
_entity_poly.pdbx_strand_id
1 'polypeptide(L)'
;EQAPPAPQSSSTTPAASPSSPSVVQGKPEKPFVVQNDYPMDKPVTLQKNTAATPPETSLSVGKTPDKTPDKPTATATPATHDPLPPKVSTPAIDPSDAAEKVAKPATRSANGAGADMSGMVGFAKQANTTGGNNGEVVTANSVADLKKYMEDDTARTVKLGADLSADSKVTINFGANKTLLGTDKGNSLHNIYLASGKTASNDIFQNLNFTHDSRYRENGDMQMFISSGQKYWIDHNTYTGTKDQNPKGLDKLLYVGGTADNVSLTNSKFQNNEYGVILGQPDDSPAAKAAYAGYPRMTIANNVFSNLDVRAPGLMRHGDFDVYNNTIDKFHLGFTATGDANILSQANYFGNGVDTSNKASNTGVLDDYGDAHFKDIGSNVTFTQKSPVTVWTPSYQRDIKTAEQAKAYDLANAGAKTVK
;
A
#
# COMPACT_ATOMS: atom_id res chain seq x y z
N GLU A 1 36.88 47.15 -49.00
CA GLU A 1 38.26 47.19 -48.46
C GLU A 1 38.24 47.97 -47.16
N GLN A 2 38.85 47.45 -46.10
CA GLN A 2 39.16 48.07 -44.79
C GLN A 2 38.03 48.68 -43.92
N ALA A 3 38.19 48.51 -42.60
CA ALA A 3 37.49 49.21 -41.50
C ALA A 3 38.12 50.63 -41.29
N PRO A 4 37.76 51.51 -40.31
CA PRO A 4 37.16 51.30 -38.97
C PRO A 4 36.09 52.41 -38.64
N PRO A 5 35.87 52.97 -37.41
CA PRO A 5 36.23 52.59 -36.03
C PRO A 5 35.05 52.63 -35.01
N ALA A 6 35.35 52.40 -33.73
CA ALA A 6 34.53 52.77 -32.56
C ALA A 6 35.30 53.79 -31.69
N PRO A 7 34.62 54.62 -30.87
CA PRO A 7 34.96 54.64 -29.44
C PRO A 7 33.80 54.98 -28.46
N GLN A 8 33.96 54.53 -27.19
CA GLN A 8 33.59 55.15 -25.89
C GLN A 8 32.15 55.71 -25.65
N SER A 9 31.51 55.69 -24.46
CA SER A 9 31.55 54.98 -23.16
C SER A 9 30.94 55.93 -22.11
N SER A 10 29.89 55.54 -21.36
CA SER A 10 29.42 56.32 -20.19
C SER A 10 28.67 55.50 -19.12
N SER A 11 29.32 55.31 -17.98
CA SER A 11 28.79 55.23 -16.59
C SER A 11 27.39 54.68 -16.25
N THR A 12 27.37 53.42 -15.80
CA THR A 12 26.88 52.92 -14.48
C THR A 12 25.78 53.63 -13.67
N THR A 13 24.74 52.87 -13.32
CA THR A 13 24.26 52.65 -11.92
C THR A 13 23.46 51.33 -11.86
N PRO A 14 23.36 50.62 -10.70
CA PRO A 14 23.08 49.17 -10.69
C PRO A 14 21.61 48.80 -10.45
N ALA A 15 21.20 47.62 -10.95
CA ALA A 15 19.95 46.95 -10.59
C ALA A 15 20.20 45.47 -10.24
N ALA A 16 19.47 45.00 -9.24
CA ALA A 16 19.68 43.79 -8.45
C ALA A 16 19.92 42.45 -9.19
N SER A 17 20.75 41.60 -8.56
CA SER A 17 20.89 40.18 -8.87
C SER A 17 19.54 39.44 -8.72
N PRO A 18 19.17 38.55 -9.66
CA PRO A 18 18.07 37.61 -9.43
C PRO A 18 18.49 36.54 -8.41
N SER A 19 17.79 36.52 -7.28
CA SER A 19 17.98 35.55 -6.20
C SER A 19 17.59 34.13 -6.60
N SER A 20 18.36 33.14 -6.13
CA SER A 20 18.07 31.71 -6.28
C SER A 20 16.65 31.35 -5.81
N PRO A 21 15.93 30.44 -6.49
CA PRO A 21 14.65 29.95 -5.99
C PRO A 21 14.85 29.08 -4.75
N SER A 22 14.21 29.46 -3.65
CA SER A 22 14.25 28.72 -2.39
C SER A 22 13.55 27.36 -2.51
N VAL A 23 14.16 26.35 -1.88
CA VAL A 23 13.56 25.01 -1.72
C VAL A 23 12.27 25.13 -0.90
N VAL A 24 11.12 24.83 -1.51
CA VAL A 24 9.87 24.64 -0.78
C VAL A 24 9.88 23.24 -0.17
N GLN A 25 10.29 23.13 1.08
CA GLN A 25 10.00 21.93 1.87
C GLN A 25 8.48 21.79 2.00
N GLY A 26 7.96 20.61 1.65
CA GLY A 26 6.54 20.30 1.79
C GLY A 26 6.09 20.47 3.24
N LYS A 27 4.93 21.09 3.46
CA LYS A 27 4.32 21.12 4.79
C LYS A 27 3.93 19.70 5.20
N PRO A 28 4.04 19.33 6.48
CA PRO A 28 3.50 18.05 6.95
C PRO A 28 2.00 17.98 6.64
N GLU A 29 1.56 16.87 6.03
CA GLU A 29 0.14 16.57 5.84
C GLU A 29 -0.56 16.51 7.21
N LYS A 30 -1.82 16.92 7.28
CA LYS A 30 -2.62 16.75 8.50
C LYS A 30 -2.92 15.25 8.68
N PRO A 31 -2.84 14.71 9.91
CA PRO A 31 -3.14 13.30 10.16
C PRO A 31 -4.57 12.96 9.76
N PHE A 32 -4.73 11.76 9.21
CA PHE A 32 -6.00 11.23 8.74
C PHE A 32 -6.92 10.88 9.91
N VAL A 33 -8.07 11.56 9.99
CA VAL A 33 -9.18 11.12 10.84
C VAL A 33 -10.06 10.17 10.03
N VAL A 34 -10.01 8.87 10.35
CA VAL A 34 -11.08 7.94 9.95
C VAL A 34 -12.33 8.32 10.74
N GLN A 35 -13.19 9.16 10.18
CA GLN A 35 -14.59 9.07 10.55
C GLN A 35 -15.15 7.82 9.88
N ASN A 36 -15.40 6.81 10.72
CA ASN A 36 -16.19 5.63 10.38
C ASN A 36 -17.65 6.07 10.17
N ASP A 37 -17.90 6.81 9.08
CA ASP A 37 -19.23 7.19 8.63
C ASP A 37 -19.92 5.97 8.01
N TYR A 38 -20.20 4.99 8.87
CA TYR A 38 -21.34 4.13 8.67
C TYR A 38 -22.56 5.03 8.57
N PRO A 39 -23.38 4.94 7.51
CA PRO A 39 -24.70 5.51 7.54
C PRO A 39 -25.48 4.76 8.62
N MET A 40 -25.46 5.30 9.84
CA MET A 40 -26.37 4.88 10.90
C MET A 40 -27.77 5.15 10.38
N ASP A 41 -28.56 4.10 10.25
CA ASP A 41 -29.98 4.21 9.91
C ASP A 41 -30.61 5.26 10.80
N LYS A 42 -31.04 6.38 10.21
CA LYS A 42 -31.93 7.31 10.89
C LYS A 42 -33.27 6.59 11.02
N PRO A 43 -33.76 6.28 12.24
CA PRO A 43 -35.10 5.76 12.38
C PRO A 43 -36.07 6.82 11.90
N VAL A 44 -36.87 6.51 10.88
CA VAL A 44 -38.01 7.35 10.52
C VAL A 44 -39.11 7.09 11.56
N THR A 45 -39.05 7.80 12.68
CA THR A 45 -40.10 7.78 13.71
C THR A 45 -41.00 9.01 13.59
N LEU A 46 -42.30 8.72 13.45
CA LEU A 46 -43.35 9.72 13.39
C LEU A 46 -43.47 10.51 14.70
N GLN A 47 -43.99 11.73 14.58
CA GLN A 47 -44.21 12.68 15.67
C GLN A 47 -45.01 12.10 16.84
N LYS A 48 -44.58 12.41 18.08
CA LYS A 48 -45.54 12.79 19.13
C LYS A 48 -44.91 13.71 20.19
N ASN A 49 -45.61 14.79 20.50
CA ASN A 49 -45.27 15.72 21.58
C ASN A 49 -45.60 15.10 22.96
N THR A 50 -44.78 15.36 23.99
CA THR A 50 -45.15 16.14 25.20
C THR A 50 -43.92 16.38 26.10
N ALA A 51 -44.07 17.26 27.10
CA ALA A 51 -42.98 17.91 27.84
C ALA A 51 -42.79 17.41 29.30
N ALA A 52 -41.78 18.00 29.96
CA ALA A 52 -41.61 18.25 31.41
C ALA A 52 -40.43 17.56 32.14
N THR A 53 -39.54 18.41 32.65
CA THR A 53 -38.55 18.24 33.75
C THR A 53 -39.18 18.64 35.11
N PRO A 54 -38.49 18.66 36.28
CA PRO A 54 -37.31 17.94 36.84
C PRO A 54 -37.70 17.37 38.26
N PRO A 55 -36.93 17.39 39.40
CA PRO A 55 -35.47 17.56 39.69
C PRO A 55 -34.83 16.62 40.76
N GLU A 56 -33.51 16.83 41.01
CA GLU A 56 -32.77 16.67 42.29
C GLU A 56 -32.49 15.24 42.86
N THR A 57 -31.47 14.97 43.71
CA THR A 57 -30.54 15.85 44.49
C THR A 57 -29.11 15.23 44.67
N SER A 58 -28.20 16.07 45.21
CA SER A 58 -26.86 15.92 45.83
C SER A 58 -26.45 14.58 46.55
N LEU A 59 -25.19 14.28 46.93
CA LEU A 59 -24.14 15.02 47.69
C LEU A 59 -22.68 14.54 47.43
N SER A 60 -21.71 15.07 48.20
CA SER A 60 -20.27 15.23 47.87
C SER A 60 -19.27 14.84 49.00
N VAL A 61 -17.96 14.82 48.66
CA VAL A 61 -16.74 14.80 49.54
C VAL A 61 -16.34 13.44 50.16
N GLY A 62 -15.06 13.01 50.22
CA GLY A 62 -13.82 13.55 49.62
C GLY A 62 -12.50 13.09 50.31
N LYS A 63 -11.36 13.55 49.76
CA LYS A 63 -9.96 13.59 50.27
C LYS A 63 -9.09 12.33 50.48
N THR A 64 -7.86 12.44 49.96
CA THR A 64 -6.65 11.62 50.17
C THR A 64 -5.90 12.01 51.47
N PRO A 65 -4.85 11.28 51.93
CA PRO A 65 -3.49 11.53 51.44
C PRO A 65 -2.49 10.33 51.38
N ASP A 66 -1.72 10.30 50.29
CA ASP A 66 -0.25 10.18 50.15
C ASP A 66 0.66 9.54 51.25
N LYS A 67 1.57 8.63 50.83
CA LYS A 67 3.00 8.55 51.27
C LYS A 67 3.83 7.43 50.61
N THR A 68 5.01 7.79 50.10
CA THR A 68 6.19 6.91 49.88
C THR A 68 7.05 6.80 51.16
N PRO A 69 7.97 5.81 51.29
CA PRO A 69 9.41 6.14 51.16
C PRO A 69 10.40 5.03 50.70
N ASP A 70 11.49 5.49 50.06
CA ASP A 70 12.92 5.14 50.23
C ASP A 70 13.59 3.76 49.98
N LYS A 71 14.89 3.90 49.71
CA LYS A 71 15.93 2.97 49.24
C LYS A 71 17.05 2.81 50.30
N PRO A 72 17.86 1.73 50.28
CA PRO A 72 19.18 1.69 50.93
C PRO A 72 20.40 1.42 50.00
N THR A 73 21.58 1.25 50.61
CA THR A 73 22.94 1.40 50.04
C THR A 73 23.94 0.46 50.80
N ALA A 74 25.20 0.16 50.44
CA ALA A 74 26.15 0.68 49.44
C ALA A 74 27.32 -0.32 49.11
N THR A 75 28.13 0.03 48.08
CA THR A 75 29.59 -0.21 47.91
C THR A 75 30.28 -1.55 48.30
N ALA A 76 31.02 -2.16 47.35
CA ALA A 76 32.50 -2.32 47.40
C ALA A 76 33.10 -2.96 46.10
N THR A 77 34.35 -2.58 45.77
CA THR A 77 35.21 -2.95 44.61
C THR A 77 36.34 -3.95 45.01
N PRO A 78 37.32 -4.36 44.15
CA PRO A 78 37.43 -4.40 42.67
C PRO A 78 37.89 -5.77 42.11
N ALA A 79 37.93 -5.95 40.77
CA ALA A 79 38.77 -6.96 40.10
C ALA A 79 39.24 -6.49 38.71
N THR A 80 40.46 -6.86 38.35
CA THR A 80 41.17 -6.49 37.10
C THR A 80 40.79 -7.35 35.90
N HIS A 81 40.85 -6.80 34.67
CA HIS A 81 41.60 -7.34 33.51
C HIS A 81 41.21 -6.63 32.20
N ASP A 82 42.18 -6.00 31.53
CA ASP A 82 42.10 -5.70 30.09
C ASP A 82 42.29 -7.00 29.28
N PRO A 83 41.69 -7.09 28.08
CA PRO A 83 42.53 -7.33 26.91
C PRO A 83 42.18 -6.48 25.66
N LEU A 84 43.17 -6.34 24.79
CA LEU A 84 43.12 -5.61 23.51
C LEU A 84 42.07 -6.18 22.52
N PRO A 85 41.58 -5.37 21.55
CA PRO A 85 40.52 -5.76 20.63
C PRO A 85 41.00 -6.75 19.54
N PRO A 86 40.20 -7.78 19.20
CA PRO A 86 40.50 -8.65 18.06
C PRO A 86 40.15 -8.00 16.71
N LYS A 87 40.97 -8.33 15.72
CA LYS A 87 40.96 -7.85 14.33
C LYS A 87 39.63 -8.04 13.59
N VAL A 88 39.28 -7.04 12.78
CA VAL A 88 38.27 -7.16 11.71
C VAL A 88 38.59 -8.34 10.79
N SER A 89 37.60 -9.19 10.57
CA SER A 89 37.62 -10.26 9.56
C SER A 89 36.26 -10.28 8.86
N THR A 90 36.21 -9.84 7.60
CA THR A 90 35.01 -9.92 6.76
C THR A 90 34.71 -11.38 6.40
N PRO A 91 33.51 -11.92 6.71
CA PRO A 91 33.09 -13.21 6.18
C PRO A 91 32.86 -13.08 4.66
N ALA A 92 33.46 -13.98 3.88
CA ALA A 92 33.12 -14.12 2.48
C ALA A 92 31.69 -14.65 2.34
N ILE A 93 30.99 -14.21 1.28
CA ILE A 93 29.68 -14.76 0.93
C ILE A 93 29.91 -16.10 0.21
N ASP A 94 29.46 -17.20 0.81
CA ASP A 94 29.39 -18.49 0.14
C ASP A 94 28.24 -18.49 -0.89
N PRO A 95 28.50 -18.71 -2.19
CA PRO A 95 27.47 -18.83 -3.21
C PRO A 95 26.93 -20.26 -3.24
N SER A 96 26.11 -20.63 -2.25
CA SER A 96 25.44 -21.94 -2.23
C SER A 96 24.17 -21.94 -3.09
N ASP A 97 24.31 -22.41 -4.33
CA ASP A 97 23.27 -22.88 -5.26
C ASP A 97 21.80 -22.73 -4.81
N ALA A 98 21.16 -21.64 -5.25
CA ALA A 98 19.72 -21.61 -5.43
C ALA A 98 19.37 -22.44 -6.69
N ALA A 99 19.20 -23.75 -6.53
CA ALA A 99 18.80 -24.64 -7.61
C ALA A 99 17.41 -24.25 -8.15
N GLU A 100 17.43 -23.49 -9.23
CA GLU A 100 16.30 -22.74 -9.78
C GLU A 100 15.24 -23.65 -10.39
N LYS A 101 14.00 -23.58 -9.89
CA LYS A 101 12.84 -24.22 -10.52
C LYS A 101 11.89 -23.15 -11.02
N VAL A 102 12.09 -22.72 -12.27
CA VAL A 102 11.26 -21.72 -12.97
C VAL A 102 9.78 -21.96 -12.67
N ALA A 103 9.16 -21.02 -11.96
CA ALA A 103 7.74 -21.06 -11.65
C ALA A 103 6.95 -21.12 -12.96
N LYS A 104 6.26 -22.24 -13.17
CA LYS A 104 5.45 -22.47 -14.38
C LYS A 104 4.33 -21.41 -14.42
N PRO A 105 4.20 -20.61 -15.50
CA PRO A 105 3.11 -19.65 -15.62
C PRO A 105 1.77 -20.36 -15.44
N ALA A 106 0.97 -19.87 -14.50
CA ALA A 106 -0.32 -20.46 -14.21
C ALA A 106 -1.37 -19.90 -15.17
N THR A 107 -1.66 -20.65 -16.23
CA THR A 107 -2.83 -20.42 -17.08
C THR A 107 -4.10 -20.81 -16.31
N ARG A 108 -4.69 -19.86 -15.58
CA ARG A 108 -5.88 -20.07 -14.75
C ARG A 108 -7.13 -19.60 -15.48
N SER A 109 -7.82 -20.51 -16.17
CA SER A 109 -9.16 -20.22 -16.68
C SER A 109 -10.18 -20.33 -15.55
N ALA A 110 -11.17 -19.43 -15.50
CA ALA A 110 -12.22 -19.37 -14.48
C ALA A 110 -13.26 -20.53 -14.56
N ASN A 111 -12.85 -21.69 -15.10
CA ASN A 111 -13.71 -22.83 -15.44
C ASN A 111 -14.02 -23.71 -14.21
N GLY A 112 -13.30 -23.54 -13.10
CA GLY A 112 -13.57 -24.20 -11.82
C GLY A 112 -14.70 -23.54 -11.02
N ALA A 113 -15.10 -24.15 -9.90
CA ALA A 113 -16.15 -23.63 -9.03
C ALA A 113 -15.72 -22.41 -8.17
N GLY A 114 -14.42 -22.11 -8.09
CA GLY A 114 -13.84 -21.04 -7.26
C GLY A 114 -12.58 -20.45 -7.90
N ALA A 115 -11.88 -19.59 -7.15
CA ALA A 115 -10.52 -19.15 -7.48
C ALA A 115 -9.56 -20.35 -7.53
N ASP A 116 -8.64 -20.38 -8.50
CA ASP A 116 -7.52 -21.32 -8.44
C ASP A 116 -6.48 -20.80 -7.44
N MET A 117 -6.29 -21.56 -6.37
CA MET A 117 -5.47 -21.25 -5.19
C MET A 117 -4.01 -21.65 -5.32
N SER A 118 -3.66 -22.47 -6.33
CA SER A 118 -2.34 -23.12 -6.42
C SER A 118 -1.14 -22.16 -6.53
N GLY A 119 -1.39 -20.91 -6.93
CA GLY A 119 -0.39 -19.85 -7.08
C GLY A 119 -0.34 -18.86 -5.90
N MET A 120 -1.18 -19.05 -4.88
CA MET A 120 -1.14 -18.22 -3.68
C MET A 120 0.20 -18.41 -2.96
N VAL A 121 0.84 -17.30 -2.62
CA VAL A 121 2.08 -17.20 -1.82
C VAL A 121 1.84 -16.22 -0.67
N GLY A 122 2.85 -15.99 0.16
CA GLY A 122 2.81 -14.89 1.11
C GLY A 122 1.93 -15.10 2.35
N PHE A 123 1.63 -14.00 3.04
CA PHE A 123 0.81 -14.02 4.26
C PHE A 123 -0.62 -14.52 4.02
N ALA A 124 -1.20 -14.28 2.84
CA ALA A 124 -2.51 -14.84 2.48
C ALA A 124 -2.48 -16.37 2.52
N LYS A 125 -1.42 -16.98 1.98
CA LYS A 125 -1.20 -18.44 2.03
C LYS A 125 -0.99 -18.92 3.46
N GLN A 126 -0.08 -18.27 4.20
CA GLN A 126 0.26 -18.65 5.57
C GLN A 126 -0.95 -18.58 6.51
N ALA A 127 -1.84 -17.60 6.32
CA ALA A 127 -3.06 -17.45 7.10
C ALA A 127 -4.22 -18.36 6.61
N ASN A 128 -3.99 -19.21 5.61
CA ASN A 128 -5.00 -20.08 4.98
C ASN A 128 -6.21 -19.27 4.48
N THR A 129 -5.97 -18.31 3.59
CA THR A 129 -7.02 -17.59 2.87
C THR A 129 -7.71 -18.54 1.89
N THR A 130 -9.04 -18.52 1.86
CA THR A 130 -9.89 -19.38 1.03
C THR A 130 -10.93 -18.61 0.21
N GLY A 131 -11.19 -17.34 0.55
CA GLY A 131 -12.25 -16.59 -0.11
C GLY A 131 -13.62 -17.20 0.16
N GLY A 132 -14.47 -17.14 -0.86
CA GLY A 132 -15.74 -17.87 -0.92
C GLY A 132 -15.64 -19.19 -1.70
N ASN A 133 -14.45 -19.78 -1.82
CA ASN A 133 -14.32 -21.11 -2.41
C ASN A 133 -15.02 -22.16 -1.54
N ASN A 134 -15.64 -23.16 -2.20
CA ASN A 134 -16.57 -24.13 -1.60
C ASN A 134 -17.89 -23.53 -1.06
N GLY A 135 -18.09 -22.21 -1.19
CA GLY A 135 -19.37 -21.54 -0.94
C GLY A 135 -20.33 -21.59 -2.13
N GLU A 136 -21.36 -20.75 -2.10
CA GLU A 136 -22.31 -20.60 -3.20
C GLU A 136 -21.62 -19.95 -4.42
N VAL A 137 -21.83 -20.50 -5.62
CA VAL A 137 -21.28 -19.93 -6.87
C VAL A 137 -22.37 -19.14 -7.57
N VAL A 138 -22.16 -17.83 -7.69
CA VAL A 138 -23.12 -16.88 -8.29
C VAL A 138 -22.47 -16.14 -9.46
N THR A 139 -23.30 -15.66 -10.39
CA THR A 139 -22.84 -14.83 -11.51
C THR A 139 -23.46 -13.44 -11.40
N ALA A 140 -22.62 -12.41 -11.38
CA ALA A 140 -23.05 -11.01 -11.40
C ALA A 140 -23.05 -10.48 -12.84
N ASN A 141 -24.22 -10.10 -13.35
CA ASN A 141 -24.38 -9.53 -14.70
C ASN A 141 -24.68 -8.02 -14.65
N SER A 142 -24.80 -7.45 -13.45
CA SER A 142 -25.09 -6.04 -13.20
C SER A 142 -24.41 -5.56 -11.93
N VAL A 143 -24.28 -4.24 -11.77
CA VAL A 143 -23.78 -3.62 -10.54
C VAL A 143 -24.67 -3.95 -9.34
N ALA A 144 -25.99 -4.10 -9.56
CA ALA A 144 -26.94 -4.49 -8.52
C ALA A 144 -26.71 -5.94 -8.05
N ASP A 145 -26.43 -6.87 -8.96
CA ASP A 145 -26.05 -8.24 -8.62
C ASP A 145 -24.73 -8.28 -7.83
N LEU A 146 -23.71 -7.56 -8.32
CA LEU A 146 -22.41 -7.51 -7.67
C LEU A 146 -22.54 -6.98 -6.23
N LYS A 147 -23.29 -5.89 -6.02
CA LYS A 147 -23.59 -5.35 -4.69
C LYS A 147 -24.30 -6.39 -3.81
N LYS A 148 -25.39 -6.98 -4.30
CA LYS A 148 -26.18 -8.00 -3.61
C LYS A 148 -25.34 -9.18 -3.12
N TYR A 149 -24.40 -9.67 -3.94
CA TYR A 149 -23.63 -10.87 -3.61
C TYR A 149 -22.39 -10.60 -2.74
N MET A 150 -21.87 -9.37 -2.75
CA MET A 150 -20.66 -8.98 -2.02
C MET A 150 -20.91 -8.39 -0.63
N GLU A 151 -22.02 -7.71 -0.37
CA GLU A 151 -22.21 -6.93 0.89
C GLU A 151 -22.75 -7.71 2.11
N ASP A 152 -22.87 -9.05 2.03
CA ASP A 152 -23.15 -9.94 3.18
C ASP A 152 -21.94 -10.82 3.52
N ASP A 153 -22.02 -11.64 4.58
CA ASP A 153 -20.93 -12.56 4.97
C ASP A 153 -21.10 -13.99 4.42
N THR A 154 -22.09 -14.22 3.54
CA THR A 154 -22.33 -15.54 2.96
C THR A 154 -21.16 -15.92 2.06
N ALA A 155 -20.54 -17.08 2.32
CA ALA A 155 -19.41 -17.58 1.54
C ALA A 155 -19.80 -17.73 0.06
N ARG A 156 -19.20 -16.91 -0.82
CA ARG A 156 -19.56 -16.85 -2.25
C ARG A 156 -18.37 -16.73 -3.19
N THR A 157 -18.38 -17.54 -4.23
CA THR A 157 -17.65 -17.24 -5.46
C THR A 157 -18.55 -16.44 -6.38
N VAL A 158 -18.29 -15.14 -6.47
CA VAL A 158 -18.97 -14.18 -7.34
C VAL A 158 -18.18 -14.07 -8.64
N LYS A 159 -18.70 -14.66 -9.71
CA LYS A 159 -18.13 -14.56 -11.05
C LYS A 159 -18.72 -13.36 -11.79
N LEU A 160 -17.89 -12.57 -12.45
CA LEU A 160 -18.38 -11.55 -13.39
C LEU A 160 -18.89 -12.23 -14.67
N GLY A 161 -20.17 -12.03 -14.98
CA GLY A 161 -20.84 -12.54 -16.18
C GLY A 161 -20.91 -11.55 -17.34
N ALA A 162 -20.48 -10.32 -17.09
CA ALA A 162 -20.31 -9.24 -18.06
C ALA A 162 -19.26 -8.26 -17.53
N ASP A 163 -18.68 -7.43 -18.40
CA ASP A 163 -18.01 -6.20 -17.95
C ASP A 163 -19.06 -5.25 -17.34
N LEU A 164 -18.76 -4.67 -16.18
CA LEU A 164 -19.71 -3.85 -15.42
C LEU A 164 -19.26 -2.39 -15.39
N SER A 165 -20.20 -1.48 -15.62
CA SER A 165 -20.00 -0.04 -15.59
C SER A 165 -21.11 0.68 -14.83
N ALA A 166 -20.79 1.80 -14.20
CA ALA A 166 -21.76 2.72 -13.62
C ALA A 166 -21.53 4.16 -14.12
N ASP A 167 -22.62 4.89 -14.40
CA ASP A 167 -22.57 6.31 -14.80
C ASP A 167 -22.04 7.24 -13.69
N SER A 168 -21.97 6.74 -12.46
CA SER A 168 -21.41 7.44 -11.31
C SER A 168 -20.71 6.45 -10.38
N LYS A 169 -19.83 6.95 -9.49
CA LYS A 169 -19.13 6.15 -8.50
C LYS A 169 -20.10 5.30 -7.67
N VAL A 170 -19.95 3.98 -7.74
CA VAL A 170 -20.63 3.02 -6.86
C VAL A 170 -19.59 2.36 -5.97
N THR A 171 -19.71 2.53 -4.65
CA THR A 171 -18.95 1.77 -3.66
C THR A 171 -19.75 0.54 -3.21
N ILE A 172 -19.09 -0.61 -3.22
CA ILE A 172 -19.60 -1.88 -2.69
C ILE A 172 -18.80 -2.21 -1.43
N ASN A 173 -19.50 -2.28 -0.29
CA ASN A 173 -18.89 -2.53 1.02
C ASN A 173 -18.91 -4.03 1.31
N PHE A 174 -17.90 -4.76 0.85
CA PHE A 174 -17.92 -6.22 0.89
C PHE A 174 -17.84 -6.77 2.33
N GLY A 175 -18.61 -7.82 2.60
CA GLY A 175 -18.51 -8.63 3.82
C GLY A 175 -17.47 -9.73 3.68
N ALA A 176 -17.50 -10.72 4.59
CA ALA A 176 -16.53 -11.81 4.65
C ALA A 176 -16.75 -12.92 3.62
N ASN A 177 -15.71 -13.75 3.42
CA ASN A 177 -15.73 -15.01 2.67
C ASN A 177 -16.12 -14.84 1.19
N LYS A 178 -15.55 -13.83 0.52
CA LYS A 178 -15.79 -13.55 -0.89
C LYS A 178 -14.65 -14.01 -1.78
N THR A 179 -15.00 -14.58 -2.93
CA THR A 179 -14.11 -14.70 -4.08
C THR A 179 -14.75 -13.92 -5.21
N LEU A 180 -14.24 -12.74 -5.55
CA LEU A 180 -14.66 -11.99 -6.74
C LEU A 180 -13.71 -12.28 -7.90
N LEU A 181 -14.23 -12.84 -8.99
CA LEU A 181 -13.45 -13.42 -10.07
C LEU A 181 -13.90 -12.91 -11.44
N GLY A 182 -12.97 -12.28 -12.18
CA GLY A 182 -13.14 -11.98 -13.61
C GLY A 182 -13.03 -13.23 -14.49
N THR A 183 -13.87 -13.32 -15.51
CA THR A 183 -14.05 -14.51 -16.37
C THR A 183 -13.77 -14.21 -17.85
N ASP A 184 -14.11 -15.14 -18.73
CA ASP A 184 -14.17 -14.96 -20.19
C ASP A 184 -15.37 -14.11 -20.64
N LYS A 185 -16.38 -13.92 -19.78
CA LYS A 185 -17.56 -13.09 -20.05
C LYS A 185 -17.40 -11.64 -19.62
N GLY A 186 -16.51 -11.37 -18.68
CA GLY A 186 -16.23 -10.02 -18.21
C GLY A 186 -15.20 -10.01 -17.09
N ASN A 187 -14.39 -8.95 -17.07
CA ASN A 187 -13.40 -8.70 -16.04
C ASN A 187 -13.31 -7.23 -15.62
N SER A 188 -13.98 -6.32 -16.34
CA SER A 188 -13.87 -4.88 -16.14
C SER A 188 -14.89 -4.35 -15.14
N LEU A 189 -14.42 -3.40 -14.32
CA LEU A 189 -15.18 -2.69 -13.30
C LEU A 189 -14.92 -1.19 -13.49
N HIS A 190 -15.85 -0.50 -14.18
CA HIS A 190 -15.74 0.93 -14.47
C HIS A 190 -16.62 1.76 -13.53
N ASN A 191 -16.01 2.74 -12.83
CA ASN A 191 -16.64 3.53 -11.76
C ASN A 191 -17.19 2.69 -10.58
N ILE A 192 -16.74 1.43 -10.44
CA ILE A 192 -17.13 0.52 -9.36
C ILE A 192 -15.93 0.33 -8.42
N TYR A 193 -16.17 0.58 -7.14
CA TYR A 193 -15.17 0.67 -6.09
C TYR A 193 -15.46 -0.38 -5.02
N LEU A 194 -14.43 -1.04 -4.51
CA LEU A 194 -14.57 -2.07 -3.47
C LEU A 194 -13.98 -1.55 -2.16
N ALA A 195 -14.78 -1.56 -1.10
CA ALA A 195 -14.36 -1.17 0.25
C ALA A 195 -14.64 -2.30 1.24
N SER A 196 -13.72 -2.56 2.17
CA SER A 196 -13.94 -3.55 3.23
C SER A 196 -15.04 -3.07 4.19
N GLY A 197 -16.12 -3.83 4.32
CA GLY A 197 -17.13 -3.64 5.36
C GLY A 197 -16.59 -4.01 6.76
N LYS A 198 -17.43 -3.81 7.79
CA LYS A 198 -17.11 -4.14 9.21
C LYS A 198 -16.60 -5.58 9.40
N THR A 199 -17.17 -6.49 8.63
CA THR A 199 -17.00 -7.94 8.78
C THR A 199 -16.02 -8.55 7.78
N ALA A 200 -15.60 -7.79 6.76
CA ALA A 200 -14.66 -8.21 5.72
C ALA A 200 -13.46 -8.96 6.30
N SER A 201 -13.17 -10.13 5.73
CA SER A 201 -12.18 -11.10 6.20
C SER A 201 -12.25 -12.35 5.31
N ASN A 202 -11.12 -12.98 5.03
CA ASN A 202 -11.04 -14.18 4.19
C ASN A 202 -11.57 -13.93 2.77
N ASP A 203 -11.00 -12.94 2.07
CA ASP A 203 -11.49 -12.47 0.77
C ASP A 203 -10.41 -12.56 -0.34
N ILE A 204 -10.86 -12.87 -1.56
CA ILE A 204 -10.05 -13.04 -2.76
C ILE A 204 -10.60 -12.17 -3.88
N PHE A 205 -9.72 -11.42 -4.52
CA PHE A 205 -10.02 -10.57 -5.68
C PHE A 205 -9.09 -10.98 -6.82
N GLN A 206 -9.63 -11.56 -7.88
CA GLN A 206 -8.85 -12.13 -8.97
C GLN A 206 -9.29 -11.72 -10.36
N ASN A 207 -8.31 -11.41 -11.20
CA ASN A 207 -8.49 -11.11 -12.62
C ASN A 207 -9.46 -9.94 -12.87
N LEU A 208 -9.38 -8.85 -12.09
CA LEU A 208 -10.28 -7.69 -12.18
C LEU A 208 -9.59 -6.47 -12.79
N ASN A 209 -10.25 -5.78 -13.71
CA ASN A 209 -9.74 -4.60 -14.41
C ASN A 209 -10.52 -3.33 -13.99
N PHE A 210 -9.97 -2.58 -13.04
CA PHE A 210 -10.57 -1.37 -12.48
C PHE A 210 -10.22 -0.12 -13.30
N THR A 211 -11.24 0.66 -13.65
CA THR A 211 -11.11 1.99 -14.29
C THR A 211 -12.10 2.98 -13.69
N HIS A 212 -11.86 4.29 -13.85
CA HIS A 212 -12.75 5.34 -13.35
C HIS A 212 -12.68 6.62 -14.18
N ASP A 213 -13.72 7.46 -14.10
CA ASP A 213 -13.75 8.81 -14.67
C ASP A 213 -12.78 9.76 -13.96
N SER A 214 -12.16 10.69 -14.71
CA SER A 214 -11.26 11.74 -14.20
C SER A 214 -11.86 12.75 -13.21
N ARG A 215 -13.16 12.64 -12.90
CA ARG A 215 -13.82 13.40 -11.82
C ARG A 215 -13.73 12.72 -10.45
N TYR A 216 -13.40 11.43 -10.40
CA TYR A 216 -13.25 10.66 -9.17
C TYR A 216 -11.77 10.57 -8.79
N ARG A 217 -11.25 11.68 -8.28
CA ARG A 217 -9.82 11.90 -7.98
C ARG A 217 -9.60 12.50 -6.60
N GLU A 218 -10.61 12.45 -5.74
CA GLU A 218 -10.54 12.97 -4.37
C GLU A 218 -9.96 11.90 -3.44
N ASN A 219 -9.57 12.31 -2.23
CA ASN A 219 -8.77 11.49 -1.31
C ASN A 219 -9.37 10.11 -0.94
N GLY A 220 -10.68 9.90 -1.17
CA GLY A 220 -11.43 8.66 -0.92
C GLY A 220 -11.89 7.92 -2.18
N ASP A 221 -11.39 8.29 -3.37
CA ASP A 221 -11.69 7.64 -4.65
C ASP A 221 -10.71 6.50 -4.95
N MET A 222 -10.50 5.62 -3.98
CA MET A 222 -9.60 4.45 -4.10
C MET A 222 -10.36 3.22 -4.59
N GLN A 223 -10.01 2.72 -5.78
CA GLN A 223 -10.68 1.60 -6.46
C GLN A 223 -10.77 0.34 -5.58
N MET A 224 -9.76 0.12 -4.73
CA MET A 224 -9.77 -0.86 -3.64
C MET A 224 -9.38 -0.18 -2.31
N PHE A 225 -10.20 -0.35 -1.28
CA PHE A 225 -9.97 0.20 0.06
C PHE A 225 -10.17 -0.88 1.14
N ILE A 226 -9.10 -1.32 1.78
CA ILE A 226 -9.14 -2.34 2.84
C ILE A 226 -8.61 -1.74 4.14
N SER A 227 -9.47 -1.60 5.15
CA SER A 227 -9.16 -0.94 6.43
C SER A 227 -9.28 -1.84 7.67
N SER A 228 -9.74 -3.07 7.49
CA SER A 228 -10.09 -4.00 8.57
C SER A 228 -10.03 -5.44 8.09
N GLY A 229 -10.11 -6.40 9.02
CA GLY A 229 -10.17 -7.82 8.70
C GLY A 229 -8.81 -8.46 8.47
N GLN A 230 -8.81 -9.72 8.06
CA GLN A 230 -7.57 -10.43 7.76
C GLN A 230 -7.77 -11.43 6.61
N LYS A 231 -6.66 -11.98 6.08
CA LYS A 231 -6.66 -13.01 5.03
C LYS A 231 -7.18 -12.47 3.69
N TYR A 232 -6.32 -11.72 3.00
CA TYR A 232 -6.67 -11.08 1.74
C TYR A 232 -5.73 -11.49 0.61
N TRP A 233 -6.27 -11.97 -0.51
CA TRP A 233 -5.49 -12.25 -1.71
C TRP A 233 -5.96 -11.39 -2.88
N ILE A 234 -5.10 -10.47 -3.32
CA ILE A 234 -5.35 -9.51 -4.39
C ILE A 234 -4.40 -9.91 -5.52
N ASP A 235 -4.91 -10.59 -6.55
CA ASP A 235 -4.07 -11.29 -7.51
C ASP A 235 -4.51 -11.11 -8.97
N HIS A 236 -3.56 -10.88 -9.88
CA HIS A 236 -3.85 -10.63 -11.30
C HIS A 236 -4.88 -9.50 -11.54
N ASN A 237 -4.89 -8.44 -10.72
CA ASN A 237 -5.80 -7.31 -10.93
C ASN A 237 -5.07 -6.17 -11.66
N THR A 238 -5.77 -5.42 -12.50
CA THR A 238 -5.28 -4.17 -13.13
C THR A 238 -6.04 -2.99 -12.54
N TYR A 239 -5.32 -1.99 -12.06
CA TYR A 239 -5.82 -0.71 -11.57
C TYR A 239 -5.30 0.39 -12.47
N THR A 240 -6.19 1.04 -13.23
CA THR A 240 -5.84 2.13 -14.14
C THR A 240 -6.46 3.44 -13.65
N GLY A 241 -5.60 4.44 -13.49
CA GLY A 241 -5.96 5.78 -13.06
C GLY A 241 -6.16 6.79 -14.19
N THR A 242 -6.04 8.08 -13.85
CA THR A 242 -6.35 9.19 -14.77
C THR A 242 -5.22 10.23 -14.88
N LYS A 243 -3.96 9.78 -14.98
CA LYS A 243 -2.74 10.61 -14.98
C LYS A 243 -2.68 11.77 -15.97
N ASP A 244 -3.38 11.72 -17.11
CA ASP A 244 -3.35 12.79 -18.13
C ASP A 244 -4.08 14.08 -17.69
N GLN A 245 -4.33 14.24 -16.40
CA GLN A 245 -5.00 15.36 -15.74
C GLN A 245 -4.03 16.04 -14.77
N ASN A 246 -4.28 17.32 -14.46
CA ASN A 246 -3.44 18.05 -13.51
C ASN A 246 -3.37 17.32 -12.14
N PRO A 247 -2.17 17.07 -11.58
CA PRO A 247 -2.02 16.44 -10.27
C PRO A 247 -2.63 17.31 -9.15
N LYS A 248 -3.22 16.66 -8.14
CA LYS A 248 -3.92 17.30 -7.02
C LYS A 248 -3.38 16.90 -5.63
N GLY A 249 -2.60 15.84 -5.53
CA GLY A 249 -2.13 15.24 -4.28
C GLY A 249 -3.04 14.13 -3.71
N LEU A 250 -4.12 13.76 -4.40
CA LEU A 250 -5.27 13.06 -3.78
C LEU A 250 -5.63 11.71 -4.42
N ASP A 251 -5.35 11.55 -5.70
CA ASP A 251 -5.80 10.45 -6.56
C ASP A 251 -4.95 9.18 -6.36
N LYS A 252 -5.57 8.09 -5.87
CA LYS A 252 -4.91 6.88 -5.33
C LYS A 252 -5.61 5.62 -5.85
N LEU A 253 -4.86 4.59 -6.22
CA LEU A 253 -5.45 3.36 -6.76
C LEU A 253 -5.93 2.38 -5.66
N LEU A 254 -5.10 2.15 -4.62
CA LEU A 254 -5.39 1.15 -3.59
C LEU A 254 -4.91 1.56 -2.19
N TYR A 255 -5.70 1.22 -1.17
CA TYR A 255 -5.33 1.31 0.24
C TYR A 255 -5.45 -0.04 0.95
N VAL A 256 -4.46 -0.39 1.76
CA VAL A 256 -4.51 -1.49 2.74
C VAL A 256 -3.92 -0.99 4.06
N GLY A 257 -4.73 -0.82 5.08
CA GLY A 257 -4.28 -0.30 6.38
C GLY A 257 -5.32 -0.45 7.47
N GLY A 258 -5.32 0.45 8.44
CA GLY A 258 -6.11 0.26 9.67
C GLY A 258 -5.71 -1.06 10.34
N THR A 259 -6.68 -1.94 10.59
CA THR A 259 -6.44 -3.28 11.17
C THR A 259 -6.45 -4.41 10.14
N ALA A 260 -6.36 -4.09 8.84
CA ALA A 260 -6.22 -5.09 7.78
C ALA A 260 -4.92 -5.90 7.97
N ASP A 261 -4.97 -7.23 7.80
CA ASP A 261 -3.81 -8.09 8.04
C ASP A 261 -3.72 -9.35 7.16
N ASN A 262 -2.53 -9.93 7.09
CA ASN A 262 -2.20 -11.12 6.30
C ASN A 262 -2.64 -11.00 4.83
N VAL A 263 -2.12 -9.96 4.17
CA VAL A 263 -2.45 -9.63 2.79
C VAL A 263 -1.37 -10.13 1.84
N SER A 264 -1.77 -10.58 0.65
CA SER A 264 -0.83 -10.80 -0.44
C SER A 264 -1.36 -10.13 -1.71
N LEU A 265 -0.61 -9.13 -2.16
CA LEU A 265 -0.81 -8.41 -3.41
C LEU A 265 0.18 -8.97 -4.43
N THR A 266 -0.31 -9.79 -5.35
CA THR A 266 0.54 -10.56 -6.27
C THR A 266 0.14 -10.40 -7.72
N ASN A 267 1.10 -10.51 -8.64
CA ASN A 267 0.86 -10.54 -10.09
C ASN A 267 -0.08 -9.40 -10.59
N SER A 268 -0.15 -8.25 -9.92
CA SER A 268 -1.13 -7.20 -10.22
C SER A 268 -0.46 -5.99 -10.88
N LYS A 269 -1.25 -5.16 -11.56
CA LYS A 269 -0.76 -3.99 -12.31
C LYS A 269 -1.40 -2.71 -11.79
N PHE A 270 -0.59 -1.72 -11.47
CA PHE A 270 -1.00 -0.38 -11.08
C PHE A 270 -0.43 0.60 -12.09
N GLN A 271 -1.28 1.37 -12.77
CA GLN A 271 -0.81 2.19 -13.88
C GLN A 271 -1.54 3.52 -14.09
N ASN A 272 -0.83 4.45 -14.73
CA ASN A 272 -1.36 5.72 -15.24
C ASN A 272 -2.11 6.52 -14.17
N ASN A 273 -1.49 6.72 -13.01
CA ASN A 273 -2.08 7.53 -11.94
C ASN A 273 -1.10 8.50 -11.28
N GLU A 274 -1.63 9.35 -10.41
CA GLU A 274 -0.82 10.21 -9.55
C GLU A 274 -0.21 9.38 -8.41
N TYR A 275 -1.03 8.78 -7.54
CA TYR A 275 -0.56 7.91 -6.45
C TYR A 275 -0.88 6.44 -6.76
N GLY A 276 0.11 5.57 -6.54
CA GLY A 276 -0.04 4.11 -6.60
C GLY A 276 -0.81 3.56 -5.41
N VAL A 277 -0.08 3.01 -4.44
CA VAL A 277 -0.68 2.28 -3.30
C VAL A 277 -0.27 2.84 -1.94
N ILE A 278 -1.21 2.86 -1.00
CA ILE A 278 -1.06 3.44 0.35
C ILE A 278 -1.24 2.35 1.38
N LEU A 279 -0.21 2.11 2.20
CA LEU A 279 -0.14 0.92 3.06
C LEU A 279 0.15 1.31 4.52
N GLY A 280 -0.62 0.73 5.45
CA GLY A 280 -0.64 1.14 6.86
C GLY A 280 -1.50 2.37 7.13
N GLN A 281 -1.90 2.55 8.39
CA GLN A 281 -2.68 3.71 8.82
C GLN A 281 -1.91 5.02 8.56
N PRO A 282 -2.51 6.04 7.92
CA PRO A 282 -1.83 7.33 7.68
C PRO A 282 -2.00 8.32 8.86
N ASP A 283 -1.75 7.83 10.09
CA ASP A 283 -1.56 8.65 11.30
C ASP A 283 -0.25 8.22 11.96
N ASP A 284 0.73 9.12 11.96
CA ASP A 284 2.06 8.87 12.50
C ASP A 284 2.18 9.22 14.01
N SER A 285 1.04 9.52 14.68
CA SER A 285 0.98 9.81 16.11
C SER A 285 1.46 8.64 16.98
N PRO A 286 2.03 8.89 18.19
CA PRO A 286 2.43 7.80 19.09
C PRO A 286 1.29 6.85 19.47
N ALA A 287 0.05 7.35 19.51
CA ALA A 287 -1.14 6.54 19.76
C ALA A 287 -1.45 5.61 18.59
N ALA A 288 -1.36 6.10 17.35
CA ALA A 288 -1.53 5.27 16.16
C ALA A 288 -0.39 4.27 15.98
N LYS A 289 0.87 4.68 16.18
CA LYS A 289 2.02 3.74 16.19
C LYS A 289 1.79 2.58 17.15
N ALA A 290 1.25 2.82 18.35
CA ALA A 290 0.90 1.76 19.29
C ALA A 290 -0.34 0.94 18.89
N ALA A 291 -1.36 1.56 18.31
CA ALA A 291 -2.61 0.90 17.92
C ALA A 291 -2.50 0.03 16.66
N TYR A 292 -1.59 0.39 15.74
CA TYR A 292 -1.41 -0.25 14.44
C TYR A 292 -0.04 -0.94 14.28
N ALA A 293 0.74 -1.08 15.36
CA ALA A 293 2.01 -1.81 15.35
C ALA A 293 1.85 -3.22 14.76
N GLY A 294 2.65 -3.53 13.73
CA GLY A 294 2.59 -4.80 13.00
C GLY A 294 1.47 -4.91 11.96
N TYR A 295 0.63 -3.88 11.77
CA TYR A 295 -0.45 -3.87 10.78
C TYR A 295 -0.19 -2.89 9.63
N PRO A 296 -0.39 -3.31 8.36
CA PRO A 296 -0.67 -4.67 7.88
C PRO A 296 0.59 -5.53 7.73
N ARG A 297 0.47 -6.87 7.85
CA ARG A 297 1.49 -7.78 7.29
C ARG A 297 1.18 -8.07 5.83
N MET A 298 2.08 -7.67 4.93
CA MET A 298 1.85 -7.72 3.48
C MET A 298 2.98 -8.39 2.72
N THR A 299 2.57 -9.22 1.75
CA THR A 299 3.43 -9.69 0.66
C THR A 299 3.08 -8.88 -0.58
N ILE A 300 4.08 -8.27 -1.22
CA ILE A 300 3.91 -7.48 -2.44
C ILE A 300 4.89 -8.06 -3.46
N ALA A 301 4.41 -8.92 -4.36
CA ALA A 301 5.30 -9.67 -5.24
C ALA A 301 4.85 -9.87 -6.69
N ASN A 302 5.81 -9.76 -7.60
CA ASN A 302 5.62 -9.92 -9.04
C ASN A 302 4.60 -8.94 -9.65
N ASN A 303 4.49 -7.73 -9.10
CA ASN A 303 3.56 -6.69 -9.56
C ASN A 303 4.23 -5.72 -10.53
N VAL A 304 3.44 -5.13 -11.43
CA VAL A 304 3.89 -4.01 -12.29
C VAL A 304 3.31 -2.69 -11.78
N PHE A 305 4.18 -1.79 -11.33
CA PHE A 305 3.87 -0.40 -11.03
C PHE A 305 4.41 0.45 -12.19
N SER A 306 3.55 1.05 -13.01
CA SER A 306 3.99 1.71 -14.24
C SER A 306 3.33 3.06 -14.48
N ASN A 307 4.10 4.12 -14.75
CA ASN A 307 3.58 5.46 -15.03
C ASN A 307 2.76 6.00 -13.83
N LEU A 308 3.39 6.06 -12.66
CA LEU A 308 2.81 6.54 -11.39
C LEU A 308 3.67 7.69 -10.88
N ASP A 309 3.11 8.81 -10.43
CA ASP A 309 3.97 9.87 -9.87
C ASP A 309 4.62 9.39 -8.56
N VAL A 310 3.84 8.90 -7.61
CA VAL A 310 4.37 8.53 -6.28
C VAL A 310 3.81 7.22 -5.75
N ARG A 311 4.58 6.60 -4.83
CA ARG A 311 4.19 5.42 -4.03
C ARG A 311 4.04 4.16 -4.91
N ALA A 312 5.14 3.80 -5.55
CA ALA A 312 5.33 2.71 -6.49
C ALA A 312 6.64 1.94 -6.17
N PRO A 313 6.67 1.02 -5.19
CA PRO A 313 5.58 0.09 -4.89
C PRO A 313 4.73 0.44 -3.66
N GLY A 314 4.95 1.58 -2.99
CA GLY A 314 4.02 2.08 -1.98
C GLY A 314 4.61 3.00 -0.91
N LEU A 315 3.71 3.69 -0.21
CA LEU A 315 3.98 4.28 1.12
C LEU A 315 3.64 3.24 2.18
N MET A 316 4.57 2.97 3.09
CA MET A 316 4.51 1.89 4.09
C MET A 316 4.66 2.46 5.50
N ARG A 317 3.74 2.08 6.38
CA ARG A 317 3.68 2.46 7.80
C ARG A 317 3.30 1.29 8.70
N HIS A 318 3.84 1.27 9.91
CA HIS A 318 3.53 0.43 11.09
C HIS A 318 3.63 -1.10 10.94
N GLY A 319 3.35 -1.63 9.75
CA GLY A 319 3.30 -3.06 9.46
C GLY A 319 4.61 -3.66 8.95
N ASP A 320 4.52 -4.93 8.59
CA ASP A 320 5.63 -5.68 8.02
C ASP A 320 5.41 -5.98 6.53
N PHE A 321 6.36 -5.57 5.69
CA PHE A 321 6.26 -5.59 4.23
C PHE A 321 7.38 -6.44 3.63
N ASP A 322 7.03 -7.57 3.02
CA ASP A 322 7.93 -8.37 2.18
C ASP A 322 7.64 -8.05 0.71
N VAL A 323 8.59 -7.37 0.05
CA VAL A 323 8.38 -6.69 -1.23
C VAL A 323 9.41 -7.19 -2.24
N TYR A 324 9.04 -8.13 -3.10
CA TYR A 324 10.02 -8.81 -3.95
C TYR A 324 9.59 -9.08 -5.39
N ASN A 325 10.57 -9.18 -6.29
CA ASN A 325 10.38 -9.41 -7.72
C ASN A 325 9.39 -8.42 -8.41
N ASN A 326 9.18 -7.20 -7.93
CA ASN A 326 8.25 -6.27 -8.59
C ASN A 326 8.96 -5.45 -9.67
N THR A 327 8.21 -5.02 -10.69
CA THR A 327 8.64 -4.10 -11.74
C THR A 327 8.07 -2.72 -11.50
N ILE A 328 8.94 -1.75 -11.27
CA ILE A 328 8.63 -0.34 -11.09
C ILE A 328 9.19 0.42 -12.30
N ASP A 329 8.33 1.01 -13.14
CA ASP A 329 8.72 1.70 -14.38
C ASP A 329 8.05 3.07 -14.49
N LYS A 330 8.77 4.12 -14.93
CA LYS A 330 8.23 5.48 -15.11
C LYS A 330 7.56 6.00 -13.84
N PHE A 331 8.38 6.26 -12.83
CA PHE A 331 7.95 6.69 -11.51
C PHE A 331 8.71 7.93 -11.05
N HIS A 332 8.10 8.81 -10.25
CA HIS A 332 8.85 9.86 -9.57
C HIS A 332 9.29 9.43 -8.16
N LEU A 333 8.40 8.89 -7.32
CA LEU A 333 8.73 8.30 -6.01
C LEU A 333 8.32 6.82 -5.92
N GLY A 334 9.29 5.99 -5.53
CA GLY A 334 9.19 4.55 -5.45
C GLY A 334 8.62 4.07 -4.12
N PHE A 335 9.49 3.55 -3.24
CA PHE A 335 9.15 3.32 -1.84
C PHE A 335 9.02 4.65 -1.08
N THR A 336 8.07 4.74 -0.15
CA THR A 336 8.14 5.71 0.96
C THR A 336 8.09 4.95 2.28
N ALA A 337 9.14 5.07 3.10
CA ALA A 337 9.34 4.31 4.33
C ALA A 337 9.24 5.22 5.55
N THR A 338 8.24 5.00 6.42
CA THR A 338 8.04 5.79 7.65
C THR A 338 7.22 5.02 8.69
N GLY A 339 6.95 5.62 9.84
CA GLY A 339 5.92 5.16 10.78
C GLY A 339 6.23 3.82 11.44
N ASP A 340 7.49 3.49 11.70
CA ASP A 340 7.96 2.23 12.32
C ASP A 340 7.66 0.94 11.51
N ALA A 341 7.48 1.05 10.19
CA ALA A 341 7.31 -0.11 9.31
C ALA A 341 8.59 -0.98 9.23
N ASN A 342 8.43 -2.31 9.13
CA ASN A 342 9.51 -3.22 8.69
C ASN A 342 9.39 -3.47 7.18
N ILE A 343 10.43 -3.21 6.40
CA ILE A 343 10.40 -3.34 4.94
C ILE A 343 11.60 -4.18 4.49
N LEU A 344 11.33 -5.39 4.01
CA LEU A 344 12.29 -6.24 3.32
C LEU A 344 12.02 -6.19 1.81
N SER A 345 12.85 -5.42 1.10
CA SER A 345 12.88 -5.35 -0.36
C SER A 345 13.84 -6.39 -0.93
N GLN A 346 13.48 -7.08 -2.01
CA GLN A 346 14.36 -8.05 -2.65
C GLN A 346 14.11 -8.21 -4.16
N ALA A 347 15.16 -8.07 -4.98
CA ALA A 347 15.12 -8.30 -6.43
C ALA A 347 14.02 -7.51 -7.20
N ASN A 348 13.73 -6.29 -6.78
CA ASN A 348 12.81 -5.41 -7.50
C ASN A 348 13.54 -4.73 -8.67
N TYR A 349 12.87 -4.63 -9.82
CA TYR A 349 13.38 -3.94 -11.00
C TYR A 349 12.84 -2.51 -11.05
N PHE A 350 13.72 -1.52 -11.03
CA PHE A 350 13.42 -0.12 -11.26
C PHE A 350 13.88 0.31 -12.66
N GLY A 351 13.01 1.00 -13.39
CA GLY A 351 13.26 1.51 -14.74
C GLY A 351 12.67 2.91 -14.94
N ASN A 352 13.37 3.72 -15.74
CA ASN A 352 12.86 5.01 -16.22
C ASN A 352 12.33 5.96 -15.11
N GLY A 353 12.96 5.96 -13.92
CA GLY A 353 12.61 6.90 -12.86
C GLY A 353 12.84 8.36 -13.26
N VAL A 354 12.09 9.30 -12.67
CA VAL A 354 12.17 10.73 -12.96
C VAL A 354 12.17 11.63 -11.71
N ASP A 355 12.64 12.87 -11.85
CA ASP A 355 12.48 13.93 -10.85
C ASP A 355 11.16 14.71 -11.03
N THR A 356 10.89 15.68 -10.15
CA THR A 356 9.70 16.56 -10.22
C THR A 356 9.67 17.46 -11.47
N SER A 357 10.77 17.55 -12.22
CA SER A 357 10.88 18.25 -13.50
C SER A 357 10.79 17.28 -14.70
N ASN A 358 10.37 16.03 -14.46
CA ASN A 358 10.27 14.95 -15.44
C ASN A 358 11.59 14.61 -16.16
N LYS A 359 12.74 14.81 -15.49
CA LYS A 359 14.06 14.39 -15.99
C LYS A 359 14.44 13.05 -15.39
N ALA A 360 15.13 12.21 -16.16
CA ALA A 360 15.57 10.89 -15.70
C ALA A 360 16.36 10.97 -14.37
N SER A 361 15.90 10.27 -13.34
CA SER A 361 16.51 10.25 -12.01
C SER A 361 16.15 8.97 -11.26
N ASN A 362 17.13 8.41 -10.54
CA ASN A 362 16.90 7.33 -9.57
C ASN A 362 16.86 7.84 -8.12
N THR A 363 16.91 9.16 -7.86
CA THR A 363 16.89 9.69 -6.48
C THR A 363 15.60 9.37 -5.73
N GLY A 364 14.51 9.14 -6.46
CA GLY A 364 13.20 8.84 -5.89
C GLY A 364 12.93 7.36 -5.60
N VAL A 365 13.88 6.43 -5.80
CA VAL A 365 13.63 4.99 -5.57
C VAL A 365 13.19 4.67 -4.13
N LEU A 366 13.64 5.49 -3.17
CA LEU A 366 13.26 5.42 -1.76
C LEU A 366 13.22 6.83 -1.15
N ASP A 367 12.03 7.21 -0.69
CA ASP A 367 11.78 8.34 0.19
C ASP A 367 11.75 7.84 1.64
N ASP A 368 12.91 7.87 2.29
CA ASP A 368 13.13 7.36 3.64
C ASP A 368 12.98 8.47 4.68
N TYR A 369 12.09 8.32 5.66
CA TYR A 369 11.89 9.30 6.73
C TYR A 369 12.86 9.11 7.91
N GLY A 370 13.57 7.98 7.99
CA GLY A 370 14.48 7.62 9.06
C GLY A 370 13.83 6.99 10.30
N ASP A 371 12.50 6.82 10.30
CA ASP A 371 11.73 6.29 11.43
C ASP A 371 11.02 4.95 11.14
N ALA A 372 11.42 4.25 10.06
CA ALA A 372 11.08 2.86 9.75
C ALA A 372 12.31 1.94 9.88
N HIS A 373 12.20 0.68 9.43
CA HIS A 373 13.32 -0.25 9.28
C HIS A 373 13.34 -0.82 7.85
N PHE A 374 14.41 -0.60 7.08
CA PHE A 374 14.47 -0.96 5.65
C PHE A 374 15.66 -1.86 5.34
N LYS A 375 15.52 -2.78 4.39
CA LYS A 375 16.63 -3.55 3.82
C LYS A 375 16.30 -3.94 2.38
N ASP A 376 17.21 -3.65 1.44
CA ASP A 376 17.14 -4.21 0.09
C ASP A 376 18.17 -5.34 -0.13
N ILE A 377 17.83 -6.30 -0.97
CA ILE A 377 18.74 -7.34 -1.46
C ILE A 377 18.55 -7.52 -2.97
N GLY A 378 19.54 -7.13 -3.78
CA GLY A 378 19.61 -7.51 -5.20
C GLY A 378 18.62 -6.83 -6.15
N SER A 379 17.99 -5.73 -5.75
CA SER A 379 17.33 -4.84 -6.71
C SER A 379 18.36 -4.15 -7.63
N ASN A 380 17.96 -3.72 -8.83
CA ASN A 380 18.88 -3.17 -9.83
C ASN A 380 19.30 -1.69 -9.61
N VAL A 381 19.14 -1.16 -8.40
CA VAL A 381 19.43 0.23 -8.01
C VAL A 381 20.10 0.29 -6.63
N THR A 382 20.74 1.41 -6.32
CA THR A 382 21.29 1.70 -4.99
C THR A 382 20.36 2.64 -4.23
N PHE A 383 20.08 2.32 -2.97
CA PHE A 383 19.20 3.08 -2.10
C PHE A 383 19.98 4.03 -1.17
N THR A 384 19.52 5.27 -1.05
CA THR A 384 20.03 6.22 -0.03
C THR A 384 19.20 6.08 1.24
N GLN A 385 19.50 5.04 2.01
CA GLN A 385 18.82 4.69 3.25
C GLN A 385 19.22 5.60 4.42
N LYS A 386 18.23 5.99 5.24
CA LYS A 386 18.38 6.70 6.52
C LYS A 386 17.93 5.83 7.69
N SER A 387 16.87 5.04 7.49
CA SER A 387 16.32 4.14 8.49
C SER A 387 17.31 3.03 8.88
N PRO A 388 17.26 2.51 10.12
CA PRO A 388 17.98 1.29 10.49
C PRO A 388 17.68 0.10 9.57
N VAL A 389 18.62 -0.84 9.51
CA VAL A 389 18.46 -2.09 8.75
C VAL A 389 17.49 -3.02 9.48
N THR A 390 16.42 -3.47 8.81
CA THR A 390 15.55 -4.49 9.41
C THR A 390 16.23 -5.86 9.46
N VAL A 391 16.07 -6.54 10.59
CA VAL A 391 16.42 -7.97 10.78
C VAL A 391 15.20 -8.89 10.61
N TRP A 392 14.02 -8.32 10.41
CA TRP A 392 12.79 -9.05 10.18
C TRP A 392 12.85 -9.81 8.85
N THR A 393 12.26 -11.00 8.84
CA THR A 393 12.06 -11.81 7.62
C THR A 393 10.71 -12.53 7.69
N PRO A 394 10.01 -12.71 6.56
CA PRO A 394 8.78 -13.49 6.53
C PRO A 394 9.05 -14.97 6.79
N SER A 395 8.10 -15.66 7.44
CA SER A 395 8.23 -17.09 7.77
C SER A 395 7.82 -18.05 6.64
N TYR A 396 7.36 -17.56 5.49
CA TYR A 396 7.04 -18.37 4.31
C TYR A 396 8.19 -18.42 3.30
N GLN A 397 8.20 -19.48 2.49
CA GLN A 397 9.14 -19.64 1.38
C GLN A 397 8.83 -18.66 0.24
N ARG A 398 9.89 -18.14 -0.40
CA ARG A 398 9.83 -17.14 -1.49
C ARG A 398 10.57 -17.66 -2.71
N ASP A 399 10.00 -17.46 -3.89
CA ASP A 399 10.66 -17.72 -5.18
C ASP A 399 11.31 -16.42 -5.67
N ILE A 400 12.52 -16.15 -5.19
CA ILE A 400 13.27 -14.93 -5.50
C ILE A 400 13.96 -15.08 -6.86
N LYS A 401 13.85 -14.05 -7.70
CA LYS A 401 14.45 -13.96 -9.03
C LYS A 401 15.65 -13.01 -9.00
N THR A 402 16.36 -12.87 -10.12
CA THR A 402 17.08 -11.60 -10.41
C THR A 402 16.08 -10.50 -10.78
N ALA A 403 16.44 -9.23 -10.62
CA ALA A 403 15.58 -8.12 -11.02
C ALA A 403 15.21 -8.18 -12.52
N GLU A 404 16.12 -8.61 -13.38
CA GLU A 404 15.87 -8.77 -14.83
C GLU A 404 14.88 -9.91 -15.13
N GLN A 405 14.98 -11.04 -14.41
CA GLN A 405 14.01 -12.14 -14.51
C GLN A 405 12.65 -11.77 -13.92
N ALA A 406 12.62 -11.00 -12.82
CA ALA A 406 11.40 -10.43 -12.26
C ALA A 406 10.69 -9.57 -13.32
N LYS A 407 11.39 -8.62 -13.94
CA LYS A 407 10.88 -7.81 -15.05
C LYS A 407 10.31 -8.65 -16.19
N ALA A 408 11.04 -9.68 -16.63
CA ALA A 408 10.59 -10.55 -17.72
C ALA A 408 9.34 -11.35 -17.35
N TYR A 409 9.24 -11.84 -16.11
CA TYR A 409 8.06 -12.52 -15.59
C TYR A 409 6.87 -11.56 -15.47
N ASP A 410 7.05 -10.41 -14.83
CA ASP A 410 6.01 -9.43 -14.53
C ASP A 410 5.34 -8.89 -15.79
N LEU A 411 6.13 -8.49 -16.79
CA LEU A 411 5.61 -7.97 -18.05
C LEU A 411 4.81 -9.01 -18.86
N ALA A 412 5.04 -10.31 -18.62
CA ALA A 412 4.29 -11.39 -19.24
C ALA A 412 3.08 -11.85 -18.39
N ASN A 413 3.12 -11.67 -17.07
CA ASN A 413 2.19 -12.30 -16.15
C ASN A 413 1.24 -11.32 -15.44
N ALA A 414 1.70 -10.13 -15.06
CA ALA A 414 0.97 -9.25 -14.17
C ALA A 414 -0.23 -8.53 -14.81
N GLY A 415 -1.23 -8.25 -13.98
CA GLY A 415 -2.48 -7.59 -14.34
C GLY A 415 -3.58 -8.55 -14.79
N ALA A 416 -4.79 -8.01 -14.90
CA ALA A 416 -5.95 -8.71 -15.40
C ALA A 416 -5.78 -9.03 -16.89
N LYS A 417 -6.25 -10.22 -17.28
CA LYS A 417 -6.17 -10.76 -18.64
C LYS A 417 -7.57 -11.12 -19.11
N THR A 418 -7.85 -10.82 -20.38
CA THR A 418 -9.02 -11.39 -21.06
C THR A 418 -8.85 -12.90 -21.12
N VAL A 419 -9.69 -13.65 -20.41
CA VAL A 419 -9.74 -15.11 -20.53
C VAL A 419 -10.36 -15.43 -21.89
N LYS A 420 -9.73 -16.34 -22.65
CA LYS A 420 -10.18 -16.77 -23.98
C LYS A 420 -10.50 -18.26 -23.98
#